data_AF-A7SSK5-F1
#
_entry.id   AF-A7SSK5-F1
#
_cell.length_a   1.000
_cell.length_b   1.000
_cell.length_c   1.000
_cell.angle_alpha   90.00
_cell.angle_beta   90.00
_cell.angle_gamma   90.00
#
_symmetry.space_group_name_H-M   'P 1'
#
loop_
_entity.id
_entity.type
_entity.pdbx_description
1 polymer ?
#
loop_
_entity_poly.entity_id
_entity_poly.type
_entity_poly.pdbx_seq_one_letter_code
_entity_poly.pdbx_strand_id
1 'polypeptide(L)'
;MLKDLHANIKEEYHSAPGLAMLFDRSGGKLTPKMSEVIANAEIKDVHIKELINEIRAMWDEWDLREGGERDDCLEFDSFYSGFMAPYFGCYRCDETKMALKCIDMDKDDKVDWNEFVTYLKWAGHQYPQVENAEQLLSTAFRKGLIPAMQDEVIKQKLNDLPKLEGGEMDDDDIYD
;
A
#
# COMPACT_ATOMS: atom_id res chain seq x y z
N MET A 1 14.67 -2.13 8.02
CA MET A 1 16.14 -2.12 7.75
C MET A 1 16.85 -3.43 8.12
N LEU A 2 16.89 -3.88 9.39
CA LEU A 2 17.57 -5.16 9.77
C LEU A 2 16.92 -6.40 9.14
N LYS A 3 15.58 -6.48 9.12
CA LYS A 3 14.85 -7.55 8.41
C LYS A 3 15.15 -7.56 6.90
N ASP A 4 15.28 -6.39 6.28
CA ASP A 4 15.55 -6.25 4.84
C ASP A 4 16.97 -6.67 4.49
N LEU A 5 17.94 -6.35 5.36
CA LEU A 5 19.32 -6.81 5.26
C LEU A 5 19.39 -8.34 5.34
N HIS A 6 18.64 -8.94 6.26
CA HIS A 6 18.57 -10.40 6.44
C HIS A 6 17.82 -11.11 5.30
N ALA A 7 16.86 -10.43 4.67
CA ALA A 7 16.09 -10.95 3.54
C ALA A 7 16.73 -10.62 2.17
N ASN A 8 17.90 -9.97 2.16
CA ASN A 8 18.57 -9.44 0.97
C ASN A 8 17.63 -8.60 0.08
N ILE A 9 16.69 -7.89 0.70
CA ILE A 9 15.79 -6.96 0.02
C ILE A 9 16.58 -5.68 -0.22
N LYS A 10 17.07 -5.53 -1.45
CA LYS A 10 17.74 -4.32 -1.88
C LYS A 10 16.69 -3.29 -2.24
N GLU A 11 16.14 -2.59 -1.25
CA GLU A 11 15.18 -1.51 -1.52
C GLU A 11 15.77 -0.53 -2.54
N GLU A 12 14.96 -0.15 -3.52
CA GLU A 12 15.39 0.79 -4.54
C GLU A 12 15.40 2.22 -3.97
N TYR A 13 16.59 2.77 -3.70
CA TYR A 13 16.73 4.11 -3.10
C TYR A 13 16.80 5.25 -4.13
N HIS A 14 16.61 4.96 -5.41
CA HIS A 14 16.96 5.87 -6.51
C HIS A 14 15.77 6.32 -7.35
N SER A 15 14.56 5.86 -7.03
CA SER A 15 13.33 6.29 -7.67
C SER A 15 12.35 6.89 -6.67
N ALA A 16 11.43 7.71 -7.16
CA ALA A 16 10.31 8.21 -6.36
C ALA A 16 9.47 7.07 -5.73
N PRO A 17 9.03 6.03 -6.45
CA PRO A 17 8.28 4.93 -5.84
C PRO A 17 9.09 4.14 -4.80
N GLY A 18 10.38 3.93 -5.03
CA GLY A 18 11.26 3.26 -4.08
C GLY A 18 11.45 4.04 -2.77
N LEU A 19 11.69 5.34 -2.87
CA LEU A 19 11.79 6.22 -1.69
C LEU A 19 10.46 6.35 -0.93
N ALA A 20 9.34 6.36 -1.64
CA ALA A 20 8.01 6.40 -1.03
C ALA A 20 7.75 5.14 -0.19
N MET A 21 8.05 3.97 -0.73
CA MET A 21 7.89 2.71 0.00
C MET A 21 8.84 2.59 1.19
N LEU A 22 10.06 3.11 1.09
CA LEU A 22 10.96 3.19 2.24
C LEU A 22 10.39 4.09 3.35
N PHE A 23 9.82 5.23 2.98
CA PHE A 23 9.21 6.16 3.93
C PHE A 23 8.04 5.51 4.67
N ASP A 24 7.16 4.83 3.94
CA ASP A 24 6.04 4.07 4.50
C ASP A 24 6.52 2.98 5.48
N ARG A 25 7.47 2.15 5.06
CA ARG A 25 8.09 1.08 5.89
C ARG A 25 8.85 1.61 7.11
N SER A 26 9.30 2.86 7.07
CA SER A 26 9.96 3.53 8.20
C SER A 26 8.95 4.09 9.22
N GLY A 27 7.66 3.86 9.01
CA GLY A 27 6.57 4.33 9.87
C GLY A 27 5.92 5.64 9.39
N GLY A 28 6.37 6.19 8.26
CA GLY A 28 5.69 7.26 7.55
C GLY A 28 4.36 6.79 6.97
N LYS A 29 3.59 7.72 6.40
CA LYS A 29 2.36 7.41 5.64
C LYS A 29 2.46 8.06 4.29
N LEU A 30 2.19 7.29 3.24
CA LEU A 30 2.07 7.84 1.89
C LEU A 30 0.98 8.93 1.86
N THR A 31 1.23 9.96 1.07
CA THR A 31 0.32 11.11 0.95
C THR A 31 -0.20 11.21 -0.48
N PRO A 32 -1.37 11.83 -0.71
CA PRO A 32 -1.92 11.99 -2.07
C PRO A 32 -0.94 12.70 -3.02
N LYS A 33 -0.18 13.68 -2.51
CA LYS A 33 0.84 14.36 -3.32
C LYS A 33 1.99 13.44 -3.75
N MET A 34 2.34 12.46 -2.91
CA MET A 34 3.36 11.47 -3.26
C MET A 34 2.83 10.53 -4.35
N SER A 35 1.60 10.04 -4.24
CA SER A 35 1.00 9.17 -5.26
C SER A 35 0.84 9.92 -6.59
N GLU A 36 0.43 11.18 -6.59
CA GLU A 36 0.39 12.04 -7.80
C GLU A 36 1.75 12.15 -8.49
N VAL A 37 2.81 12.44 -7.74
CA VAL A 37 4.18 12.57 -8.29
C VAL A 37 4.65 11.23 -8.88
N ILE A 38 4.37 10.12 -8.20
CA ILE A 38 4.76 8.78 -8.64
C ILE A 38 3.94 8.34 -9.85
N ALA A 39 2.64 8.62 -9.88
CA ALA A 39 1.75 8.33 -10.98
C ALA A 39 2.18 9.05 -12.27
N ASN A 40 2.69 10.28 -12.14
CA ASN A 40 3.23 11.04 -13.27
C ASN A 40 4.67 10.67 -13.66
N ALA A 41 5.41 9.95 -12.81
CA ALA A 41 6.78 9.54 -13.12
C ALA A 41 6.82 8.52 -14.26
N GLU A 42 7.70 8.74 -15.25
CA GLU A 42 7.88 7.79 -16.35
C GLU A 42 8.55 6.50 -15.90
N ILE A 43 8.01 5.37 -16.38
CA ILE A 43 8.64 4.06 -16.25
C ILE A 43 9.58 3.88 -17.43
N LYS A 44 10.87 3.71 -17.13
CA LYS A 44 11.92 3.55 -18.15
C LYS A 44 11.87 2.18 -18.82
N ASP A 45 11.43 1.16 -18.08
CA ASP A 45 11.34 -0.20 -18.58
C ASP A 45 10.04 -0.36 -19.40
N VAL A 46 10.21 -0.71 -20.68
CA VAL A 46 9.11 -0.88 -21.63
C VAL A 46 8.23 -2.06 -21.24
N HIS A 47 8.83 -3.17 -20.78
CA HIS A 47 8.10 -4.37 -20.39
C HIS A 47 7.19 -4.08 -19.20
N ILE A 48 7.74 -3.46 -18.14
CA ILE A 48 6.95 -3.06 -16.97
C ILE A 48 5.83 -2.08 -17.33
N LYS A 49 6.10 -1.15 -18.26
CA LYS A 49 5.09 -0.21 -18.76
C LYS A 49 3.95 -0.94 -19.48
N GLU A 50 4.26 -1.94 -20.30
CA GLU A 50 3.25 -2.78 -20.95
C GLU A 50 2.40 -3.54 -19.94
N LEU A 51 3.03 -4.15 -18.92
CA LEU A 51 2.30 -4.85 -17.85
C LEU A 51 1.35 -3.92 -17.08
N ILE A 52 1.78 -2.68 -16.80
CA ILE A 52 0.92 -1.69 -16.13
C ILE A 52 -0.23 -1.24 -17.02
N ASN A 53 -0.01 -1.14 -18.33
CA ASN A 53 -1.09 -0.84 -19.27
C ASN A 53 -2.12 -1.97 -19.35
N GLU A 54 -1.71 -3.24 -19.25
CA GLU A 54 -2.64 -4.37 -19.16
C GLU A 54 -3.49 -4.28 -17.90
N ILE A 55 -2.86 -4.00 -16.74
CA ILE A 55 -3.58 -3.81 -15.47
C ILE A 55 -4.50 -2.59 -15.55
N ARG A 56 -4.09 -1.53 -16.24
CA ARG A 56 -4.91 -0.32 -16.47
C ARG A 56 -6.14 -0.64 -17.32
N ALA A 57 -6.01 -1.48 -18.34
CA ALA A 57 -7.17 -1.93 -19.11
C ALA A 57 -8.16 -2.73 -18.26
N MET A 58 -7.65 -3.60 -17.36
CA MET A 58 -8.50 -4.29 -16.38
C MET A 58 -9.18 -3.31 -15.42
N TRP A 59 -8.46 -2.27 -14.97
CA TRP A 59 -9.03 -1.21 -14.12
C TRP A 59 -10.18 -0.49 -14.83
N ASP A 60 -9.96 -0.03 -16.06
CA ASP A 60 -10.97 0.65 -16.88
C ASP A 60 -12.26 -0.19 -17.04
N GLU A 61 -12.15 -1.51 -17.12
CA GLU A 61 -13.30 -2.40 -17.21
C GLU A 61 -14.11 -2.47 -15.91
N TRP A 62 -13.45 -2.32 -14.76
CA TRP A 62 -14.11 -2.29 -13.46
C TRP A 62 -14.73 -0.91 -13.17
N ASP A 63 -14.00 0.15 -13.49
CA ASP A 63 -14.42 1.55 -13.34
C ASP A 63 -15.73 1.80 -14.11
N LEU A 64 -15.77 1.35 -15.38
CA LEU A 64 -16.97 1.41 -16.20
C LEU A 64 -18.18 0.63 -15.64
N ARG A 65 -17.99 -0.36 -14.75
CA ARG A 65 -19.11 -1.13 -14.17
C ARG A 65 -19.78 -0.41 -13.00
N GLU A 66 -19.13 0.56 -12.36
CA GLU A 66 -19.66 1.23 -11.15
C GLU A 66 -20.70 2.32 -11.45
N GLY A 67 -20.75 2.79 -12.69
CA GLY A 67 -21.71 3.82 -13.09
C GLY A 67 -21.63 4.22 -14.56
N GLY A 68 -20.73 3.60 -15.34
CA GLY A 68 -20.54 3.90 -16.76
C GLY A 68 -19.67 5.14 -17.04
N GLU A 69 -19.18 5.83 -16.02
CA GLU A 69 -18.17 6.88 -16.14
C GLU A 69 -16.81 6.31 -15.76
N ARG A 70 -15.75 6.85 -16.36
CA ARG A 70 -14.37 6.54 -15.97
C ARG A 70 -13.87 7.72 -15.15
N ASP A 71 -13.94 7.60 -13.83
CA ASP A 71 -13.51 8.66 -12.91
C ASP A 71 -12.15 8.37 -12.27
N ASP A 72 -11.46 7.31 -12.69
CA ASP A 72 -10.19 6.85 -12.14
C ASP A 72 -10.25 6.41 -10.67
N CYS A 73 -11.46 6.23 -10.14
CA CYS A 73 -11.73 5.82 -8.78
C CYS A 73 -12.44 4.46 -8.79
N LEU A 74 -12.20 3.63 -7.78
CA LEU A 74 -13.00 2.43 -7.55
C LEU A 74 -13.53 2.41 -6.12
N GLU A 75 -14.80 2.09 -5.96
CA GLU A 75 -15.33 1.73 -4.65
C GLU A 75 -14.61 0.48 -4.12
N PHE A 76 -14.47 0.40 -2.80
CA PHE A 76 -13.80 -0.72 -2.12
C PHE A 76 -14.34 -2.11 -2.52
N ASP A 77 -15.65 -2.24 -2.75
CA ASP A 77 -16.28 -3.49 -3.18
C ASP A 77 -15.77 -3.94 -4.57
N SER A 78 -15.62 -3.00 -5.51
CA SER A 78 -15.15 -3.29 -6.86
C SER A 78 -13.65 -3.49 -6.93
N PHE A 79 -12.88 -2.65 -6.24
CA PHE A 79 -11.44 -2.86 -6.12
C PHE A 79 -11.13 -4.22 -5.48
N TYR A 80 -11.88 -4.60 -4.44
CA TYR A 80 -11.71 -5.90 -3.81
C TYR A 80 -12.02 -7.04 -4.79
N SER A 81 -13.17 -6.97 -5.47
CA SER A 81 -13.63 -8.01 -6.39
C SER A 81 -12.71 -8.17 -7.61
N GLY A 82 -12.17 -7.05 -8.11
CA GLY A 82 -11.29 -7.02 -9.27
C GLY A 82 -9.85 -7.42 -8.99
N PHE A 83 -9.30 -7.03 -7.84
CA PHE A 83 -7.85 -7.10 -7.60
C PHE A 83 -7.47 -7.80 -6.30
N MET A 84 -8.22 -7.64 -5.21
CA MET A 84 -7.81 -8.18 -3.89
C MET A 84 -8.31 -9.58 -3.59
N ALA A 85 -9.43 -10.01 -4.18
CA ALA A 85 -10.07 -11.29 -3.87
C ALA A 85 -9.13 -12.52 -3.94
N PRO A 86 -8.12 -12.59 -4.83
CA PRO A 86 -7.15 -13.69 -4.82
C PRO A 86 -6.20 -13.71 -3.61
N TYR A 87 -6.01 -12.57 -2.93
CA TYR A 87 -5.07 -12.40 -1.82
C TYR A 87 -5.76 -12.37 -0.46
N PHE A 88 -7.01 -11.94 -0.41
CA PHE A 88 -7.82 -11.84 0.80
C PHE A 88 -9.04 -12.75 0.66
N GLY A 89 -9.17 -13.72 1.58
CA GLY A 89 -10.27 -14.69 1.54
C GLY A 89 -11.59 -14.17 2.11
N CYS A 90 -11.60 -13.00 2.75
CA CYS A 90 -12.78 -12.45 3.41
C CYS A 90 -12.87 -10.94 3.23
N TYR A 91 -13.86 -10.47 2.47
CA TYR A 91 -14.07 -9.03 2.30
C TYR A 91 -14.45 -8.32 3.62
N ARG A 92 -15.28 -9.01 4.42
CA ARG A 92 -15.90 -8.40 5.61
C ARG A 92 -15.04 -8.44 6.86
N CYS A 93 -13.86 -9.08 6.84
CA CYS A 93 -12.99 -9.09 8.00
C CYS A 93 -12.34 -7.72 8.19
N ASP A 94 -12.06 -7.39 9.45
CA ASP A 94 -11.43 -6.11 9.79
C ASP A 94 -10.07 -5.95 9.11
N GLU A 95 -9.34 -7.05 8.92
CA GLU A 95 -8.07 -7.06 8.19
C GLU A 95 -8.22 -6.56 6.76
N THR A 96 -9.24 -6.99 6.02
CA THR A 96 -9.48 -6.54 4.64
C THR A 96 -9.99 -5.09 4.58
N LYS A 97 -10.82 -4.67 5.53
CA LYS A 97 -11.27 -3.26 5.60
C LYS A 97 -10.12 -2.32 5.94
N MET A 98 -9.27 -2.71 6.88
CA MET A 98 -8.05 -1.97 7.19
C MET A 98 -7.11 -1.95 6.00
N ALA A 99 -7.02 -3.07 5.28
CA ALA A 99 -6.24 -3.18 4.07
C ALA A 99 -6.65 -2.15 3.02
N LEU A 100 -7.94 -2.05 2.71
CA LEU A 100 -8.48 -1.05 1.79
C LEU A 100 -8.17 0.39 2.24
N LYS A 101 -8.37 0.68 3.52
CA LYS A 101 -8.02 1.97 4.13
C LYS A 101 -6.53 2.32 4.15
N CYS A 102 -5.65 1.35 3.91
CA CYS A 102 -4.22 1.63 3.79
C CYS A 102 -3.84 2.10 2.39
N ILE A 103 -4.60 1.69 1.37
CA ILE A 103 -4.38 2.17 -0.01
C ILE A 103 -4.91 3.59 -0.14
N ASP A 104 -6.08 3.83 0.43
CA ASP A 104 -6.78 5.11 0.48
C ASP A 104 -5.94 6.16 1.25
N MET A 105 -5.18 6.95 0.50
CA MET A 105 -4.23 7.95 0.99
C MET A 105 -4.93 9.28 1.29
N ASP A 106 -6.02 9.61 0.60
CA ASP A 106 -6.75 10.86 0.77
C ASP A 106 -7.96 10.75 1.72
N LYS A 107 -8.36 9.53 2.06
CA LYS A 107 -9.40 9.12 3.02
C LYS A 107 -10.81 9.39 2.52
N ASP A 108 -11.05 9.20 1.24
CA ASP A 108 -12.37 9.34 0.63
C ASP A 108 -13.21 8.03 0.62
N ASP A 109 -12.68 6.96 1.23
CA ASP A 109 -13.25 5.60 1.25
C ASP A 109 -13.32 4.94 -0.15
N LYS A 110 -12.51 5.41 -1.10
CA LYS A 110 -12.32 4.81 -2.43
C LYS A 110 -10.84 4.50 -2.66
N VAL A 111 -10.55 3.87 -3.80
CA VAL A 111 -9.19 3.65 -4.27
C VAL A 111 -9.01 4.37 -5.59
N ASP A 112 -8.10 5.33 -5.62
CA ASP A 112 -7.71 6.01 -6.84
C ASP A 112 -6.68 5.20 -7.64
N TRP A 113 -6.69 5.35 -8.95
CA TRP A 113 -5.66 4.75 -9.80
C TRP A 113 -4.24 5.23 -9.44
N ASN A 114 -4.06 6.49 -9.04
CA ASN A 114 -2.74 7.03 -8.66
C ASN A 114 -2.18 6.36 -7.39
N GLU A 115 -3.04 5.98 -6.44
CA GLU A 115 -2.70 5.26 -5.22
C GLU A 115 -2.30 3.83 -5.56
N PHE A 116 -3.11 3.16 -6.38
CA PHE A 116 -2.83 1.78 -6.75
C PHE A 116 -1.58 1.65 -7.64
N VAL A 117 -1.43 2.53 -8.64
CA VAL A 117 -0.28 2.51 -9.55
C VAL A 117 1.04 2.80 -8.84
N THR A 118 1.00 3.47 -7.68
CA THR A 118 2.19 3.69 -6.83
C THR A 118 2.83 2.35 -6.43
N TYR A 119 2.01 1.38 -5.99
CA TYR A 119 2.48 0.05 -5.63
C TYR A 119 2.94 -0.76 -6.85
N LEU A 120 2.26 -0.61 -8.00
CA LEU A 120 2.65 -1.29 -9.24
C LEU A 120 4.01 -0.78 -9.76
N LYS A 121 4.22 0.53 -9.77
CA LYS A 121 5.49 1.14 -10.19
C LYS A 121 6.62 0.72 -9.27
N TRP A 122 6.39 0.75 -7.97
CA TRP A 122 7.36 0.22 -7.01
C TRP A 122 7.70 -1.25 -7.30
N ALA A 123 6.71 -2.10 -7.49
CA ALA A 123 6.93 -3.52 -7.74
C ALA A 123 7.72 -3.76 -9.04
N GLY A 124 7.40 -3.04 -10.10
CA GLY A 124 8.11 -3.15 -11.38
C GLY A 124 9.55 -2.64 -11.33
N HIS A 125 9.82 -1.58 -10.54
CA HIS A 125 11.18 -1.11 -10.29
C HIS A 125 12.00 -2.08 -9.43
N GLN A 126 11.38 -2.61 -8.37
CA GLN A 126 12.03 -3.45 -7.37
C GLN A 126 12.25 -4.89 -7.87
N TYR A 127 11.37 -5.37 -8.75
CA TYR A 127 11.36 -6.72 -9.30
C TYR A 127 11.17 -6.68 -10.83
N PRO A 128 12.16 -6.18 -11.59
CA PRO A 128 12.04 -6.03 -13.04
C PRO A 128 11.87 -7.35 -13.80
N GLN A 129 12.16 -8.49 -13.15
CA GLN A 129 12.04 -9.83 -13.72
C GLN A 129 10.60 -10.38 -13.74
N VAL A 130 9.59 -9.61 -13.36
CA VAL A 130 8.18 -10.05 -13.48
C VAL A 130 7.84 -10.33 -14.94
N GLU A 131 7.20 -11.46 -15.21
CA GLU A 131 6.97 -11.93 -16.58
C GLU A 131 5.63 -11.45 -17.15
N ASN A 132 4.63 -11.20 -16.30
CA ASN A 132 3.27 -10.86 -16.70
C ASN A 132 2.54 -10.00 -15.66
N ALA A 133 1.37 -9.47 -16.05
CA ALA A 133 0.55 -8.58 -15.23
C ALA A 133 0.11 -9.22 -13.89
N GLU A 134 -0.25 -10.51 -13.90
CA GLU A 134 -0.63 -11.24 -12.69
C GLU A 134 0.53 -11.32 -11.69
N GLN A 135 1.74 -11.60 -12.19
CA GLN A 135 2.94 -11.64 -11.36
C GLN A 135 3.30 -10.26 -10.81
N LEU A 136 3.12 -9.19 -11.60
CA LEU A 136 3.32 -7.82 -11.14
C LEU A 136 2.31 -7.45 -10.03
N LEU A 137 1.03 -7.73 -10.23
CA LEU A 137 -0.02 -7.57 -9.21
C LEU A 137 0.32 -8.34 -7.94
N SER A 138 0.62 -9.63 -8.07
CA SER A 138 0.96 -10.50 -6.94
C SER A 138 2.17 -10.00 -6.17
N THR A 139 3.16 -9.44 -6.88
CA THR A 139 4.34 -8.83 -6.28
C THR A 139 3.98 -7.55 -5.52
N ALA A 140 3.20 -6.65 -6.12
CA ALA A 140 2.73 -5.42 -5.48
C ALA A 140 1.94 -5.72 -4.20
N PHE A 141 0.98 -6.65 -4.27
CA PHE A 141 0.18 -7.08 -3.12
C PHE A 141 1.03 -7.74 -2.03
N ARG A 142 1.74 -8.81 -2.36
CA ARG A 142 2.42 -9.64 -1.34
C ARG A 142 3.62 -8.97 -0.69
N LYS A 143 4.30 -8.08 -1.41
CA LYS A 143 5.57 -7.51 -0.95
C LYS A 143 5.48 -6.03 -0.58
N GLY A 144 4.52 -5.30 -1.13
CA GLY A 144 4.33 -3.89 -0.83
C GLY A 144 3.14 -3.70 0.07
N LEU A 145 1.97 -3.98 -0.49
CA LEU A 145 0.73 -3.54 0.10
C LEU A 145 0.32 -4.34 1.34
N ILE A 146 0.31 -5.67 1.30
CA ILE A 146 -0.01 -6.51 2.47
C ILE A 146 0.91 -6.22 3.66
N PRO A 147 2.24 -6.08 3.49
CA PRO A 147 3.12 -5.63 4.57
C PRO A 147 2.73 -4.25 5.15
N ALA A 148 2.44 -3.25 4.31
CA ALA A 148 2.02 -1.93 4.77
C ALA A 148 0.74 -2.02 5.62
N MET A 149 -0.20 -2.87 5.21
CA MET A 149 -1.45 -3.12 5.94
C MET A 149 -1.19 -3.80 7.30
N GLN A 150 -0.29 -4.77 7.36
CA GLN A 150 0.08 -5.44 8.62
C GLN A 150 0.68 -4.45 9.62
N ASP A 151 1.51 -3.52 9.16
CA ASP A 151 2.10 -2.48 10.00
C ASP A 151 1.01 -1.56 10.60
N GLU A 152 -0.02 -1.20 9.83
CA GLU A 152 -1.16 -0.41 10.35
C GLU A 152 -2.04 -1.21 11.34
N VAL A 153 -2.28 -2.50 11.09
CA VAL A 153 -2.98 -3.38 12.06
C VAL A 153 -2.23 -3.47 13.39
N ILE A 154 -0.91 -3.60 13.35
CA ILE A 154 -0.07 -3.65 14.56
C ILE A 154 -0.11 -2.31 15.29
N LYS A 155 0.03 -1.18 14.57
CA LYS A 155 -0.06 0.17 15.17
C LYS A 155 -1.40 0.39 15.86
N GLN A 156 -2.51 0.00 15.23
CA GLN A 156 -3.84 0.16 15.82
C GLN A 156 -3.99 -0.67 17.09
N LYS A 157 -3.58 -1.96 17.06
CA LYS A 157 -3.58 -2.82 18.24
C LYS A 157 -2.74 -2.24 19.39
N LEU A 158 -1.61 -1.61 19.09
CA LEU A 158 -0.79 -0.93 20.09
C LEU A 158 -1.48 0.32 20.67
N ASN A 159 -2.20 1.08 19.85
CA ASN A 159 -2.97 2.25 20.31
C ASN A 159 -4.18 1.86 21.16
N ASP A 160 -4.78 0.71 20.90
CA ASP A 160 -5.94 0.19 21.63
C ASP A 160 -5.56 -0.49 22.96
N LEU A 161 -4.26 -0.70 23.23
CA LEU A 161 -3.80 -1.16 24.53
C LEU A 161 -4.09 -0.08 25.59
N PRO A 162 -4.60 -0.47 26.78
CA PRO A 162 -4.74 0.48 27.88
C PRO A 162 -3.38 1.09 28.17
N LYS A 163 -3.29 2.41 28.09
CA LYS A 163 -2.12 3.15 28.56
C LYS A 163 -1.97 2.75 30.03
N LEU A 164 -0.87 2.07 30.37
CA LEU A 164 -0.47 1.94 31.76
C LEU A 164 -0.36 3.38 32.26
N GLU A 165 -1.28 3.79 33.13
CA GLU A 165 -1.14 5.00 33.92
C GLU A 165 0.21 4.83 34.62
N GLY A 166 1.21 5.56 34.13
CA GLY A 166 2.45 5.72 34.86
C GLY A 166 2.03 6.39 36.15
N GLY A 167 1.98 5.60 37.23
CA GLY A 167 1.87 6.16 38.56
C GLY A 167 2.97 7.20 38.69
N GLU A 168 2.56 8.44 38.92
CA GLU A 168 3.45 9.49 39.39
C GLU A 168 4.15 8.90 40.61
N MET A 169 5.45 8.64 40.49
CA MET A 169 6.27 8.35 41.65
C MET A 169 6.43 9.72 42.30
N ASP A 170 5.62 9.99 43.32
CA ASP A 170 5.72 11.21 44.12
C ASP A 170 7.17 11.32 44.63
N ASP A 171 7.86 12.38 44.24
CA ASP A 171 9.25 12.69 44.62
C ASP A 171 9.41 13.01 46.13
N ASP A 172 8.40 12.73 46.96
CA ASP A 172 8.34 13.16 48.37
C ASP A 172 8.79 12.10 49.39
N ASP A 173 9.13 10.87 49.00
CA ASP A 173 9.58 9.81 49.92
C ASP A 173 11.12 9.65 50.01
N ILE A 174 11.87 10.71 49.70
CA ILE A 174 13.28 10.81 50.09
C ILE A 174 13.40 11.97 51.07
N TYR A 175 13.03 11.75 52.33
CA TYR A 175 13.66 12.26 53.56
C TYR A 175 12.69 12.06 54.73
N ASP A 176 12.82 10.92 55.42
CA ASP A 176 12.75 10.84 56.88
C ASP A 176 13.53 9.60 57.38
#